data_AF-A0AAD4L294-F1
#
_entry.id   AF-A0AAD4L294-F1
#
_cell.length_a   1.000
_cell.length_b   1.000
_cell.length_c   1.000
_cell.angle_alpha   90.00
_cell.angle_beta   90.00
_cell.angle_gamma   90.00
#
_symmetry.space_group_name_H-M   'P 1'
#
loop_
_entity.id
_entity.type
_entity.pdbx_description
1 polymer ?
#
loop_
_entity_poly.entity_id
_entity_poly.type
_entity_poly.pdbx_seq_one_letter_code
_entity_poly.pdbx_strand_id
1 'polypeptide(L)'
;MSDPSITTGLTGTAGTGGAPAGGPGGNPGGAPAGGPTPADDVIINPQGFIGDASWPKDLILDRHKSNWREWNHRLLLVTDQRLFSHYLDGSFPRPDPTTHPKAAIHWRVTDRALCAFILEHVAEAEYDVADALDMAHDVYETLCKMHEFLGLHAQHAARHRSPT
;
A
#
# COMPACT_ATOMS: atom_id res chain seq x y z
N MET A 1 43.73 -11.74 34.21
CA MET A 1 44.07 -10.29 34.16
C MET A 1 45.43 -10.14 33.50
N SER A 2 45.44 -9.76 32.22
CA SER A 2 46.62 -9.21 31.52
C SER A 2 46.10 -8.44 30.30
N ASP A 3 46.34 -7.13 30.28
CA ASP A 3 46.36 -6.31 29.06
C ASP A 3 47.77 -6.44 28.43
N PRO A 4 47.99 -6.12 27.14
CA PRO A 4 48.55 -4.79 26.90
C PRO A 4 48.10 -4.07 25.61
N SER A 5 48.14 -2.74 25.70
CA SER A 5 47.87 -1.78 24.62
C SER A 5 48.96 -1.74 23.54
N ILE A 6 48.60 -1.28 22.33
CA ILE A 6 49.53 -0.69 21.36
C ILE A 6 49.00 0.67 20.89
N THR A 7 49.91 1.64 20.80
CA THR A 7 49.73 3.04 20.39
C THR A 7 50.47 3.31 19.06
N THR A 8 50.19 4.46 18.44
CA THR A 8 50.88 5.15 17.30
C THR A 8 50.02 5.19 16.02
N GLY A 9 49.85 6.31 15.30
CA GLY A 9 50.39 7.67 15.48
C GLY A 9 49.80 8.70 14.51
N LEU A 10 50.22 9.97 14.62
CA LEU A 10 49.68 11.16 13.94
C LEU A 10 50.27 11.45 12.55
N THR A 11 49.45 12.00 11.64
CA THR A 11 49.85 12.95 10.57
C THR A 11 48.59 13.67 10.04
N GLY A 12 48.52 14.97 9.72
CA GLY A 12 49.51 16.06 9.86
C GLY A 12 49.84 16.77 8.56
N THR A 13 48.95 17.62 8.01
CA THR A 13 49.29 18.55 6.89
C THR A 13 48.51 19.87 7.00
N ALA A 14 49.10 21.01 6.61
CA ALA A 14 48.55 22.36 6.82
C ALA A 14 48.91 23.36 5.68
N GLY A 15 48.13 24.44 5.54
CA GLY A 15 48.38 25.61 4.66
C GLY A 15 48.09 25.39 3.16
N THR A 16 47.85 26.39 2.28
CA THR A 16 47.72 27.87 2.35
C THR A 16 47.06 28.34 1.02
N GLY A 17 46.32 29.45 0.84
CA GLY A 17 45.81 30.50 1.74
C GLY A 17 46.01 31.92 1.15
N GLY A 18 44.93 32.70 0.89
CA GLY A 18 45.01 34.05 0.31
C GLY A 18 43.70 34.59 -0.31
N ALA A 19 43.33 35.82 0.02
CA ALA A 19 42.37 36.67 -0.72
C ALA A 19 43.13 37.90 -1.26
N PRO A 20 42.65 38.63 -2.31
CA PRO A 20 41.79 39.79 -2.03
C PRO A 20 40.83 40.30 -3.16
N ALA A 21 39.97 41.24 -2.77
CA ALA A 21 39.46 42.43 -3.53
C ALA A 21 38.72 42.30 -4.89
N GLY A 22 37.40 42.50 -4.86
CA GLY A 22 36.74 43.75 -5.31
C GLY A 22 36.71 44.14 -6.81
N GLY A 23 35.50 44.20 -7.39
CA GLY A 23 35.22 44.93 -8.64
C GLY A 23 33.73 44.85 -9.07
N PRO A 24 33.02 45.98 -9.30
CA PRO A 24 31.62 45.98 -9.76
C PRO A 24 31.52 46.07 -11.30
N GLY A 25 30.56 45.36 -11.92
CA GLY A 25 30.37 45.48 -13.38
C GLY A 25 29.16 44.74 -13.97
N GLY A 26 28.17 45.53 -14.40
CA GLY A 26 27.44 45.34 -15.67
C GLY A 26 26.75 44.00 -15.96
N ASN A 27 25.45 43.93 -15.67
CA ASN A 27 24.54 43.00 -16.35
C ASN A 27 24.13 43.57 -17.73
N PRO A 28 24.11 42.78 -18.80
CA PRO A 28 23.15 43.01 -19.87
C PRO A 28 22.39 41.74 -20.28
N GLY A 29 21.07 41.76 -20.05
CA GLY A 29 20.09 41.19 -20.98
C GLY A 29 20.21 39.73 -21.39
N GLY A 30 20.36 38.79 -20.44
CA GLY A 30 20.05 37.38 -20.72
C GLY A 30 18.54 37.18 -20.86
N ALA A 31 18.02 37.19 -22.09
CA ALA A 31 16.64 36.76 -22.35
C ALA A 31 16.53 35.25 -22.07
N PRO A 32 15.63 34.78 -21.18
CA PRO A 32 15.40 33.36 -21.03
C PRO A 32 14.74 32.84 -22.32
N ALA A 33 15.42 31.92 -23.00
CA ALA A 33 14.82 31.21 -24.12
C ALA A 33 13.54 30.51 -23.64
N GLY A 34 12.42 30.79 -24.32
CA GLY A 34 11.15 30.11 -24.07
C GLY A 34 11.26 28.65 -24.49
N GLY A 35 11.78 27.81 -23.60
CA GLY A 35 11.65 26.36 -23.74
C GLY A 35 10.17 26.00 -23.71
N PRO A 36 9.68 25.13 -24.61
CA PRO A 36 8.32 24.63 -24.49
C PRO A 36 8.21 23.86 -23.17
N THR A 37 7.41 24.37 -22.25
CA THR A 37 6.96 23.62 -21.08
C THR A 37 6.34 22.31 -21.56
N PRO A 38 6.78 21.13 -21.07
CA PRO A 38 6.09 19.88 -21.37
C PRO A 38 4.64 20.01 -20.88
N ALA A 39 3.69 19.82 -21.79
CA ALA A 39 2.28 19.98 -21.52
C ALA A 39 1.71 18.71 -20.87
N ASP A 40 2.09 18.46 -19.61
CA ASP A 40 1.60 17.34 -18.79
C ASP A 40 1.51 17.76 -17.32
N ASP A 41 0.75 18.82 -17.03
CA ASP A 41 0.42 19.19 -15.63
C ASP A 41 -1.07 19.49 -15.47
N VAL A 42 -1.89 18.48 -15.78
CA VAL A 42 -3.31 18.45 -15.45
C VAL A 42 -3.49 17.69 -14.13
N ILE A 43 -3.09 18.35 -13.03
CA ILE A 43 -3.37 17.88 -11.66
C ILE A 43 -4.87 18.01 -11.40
N ILE A 44 -5.65 17.03 -11.86
CA ILE A 44 -7.01 16.82 -11.38
C ILE A 44 -6.89 15.99 -10.09
N ASN A 45 -6.97 16.67 -8.94
CA ASN A 45 -7.06 16.03 -7.63
C ASN A 45 -8.41 16.39 -6.98
N PRO A 46 -9.52 15.74 -7.39
CA PRO A 46 -10.87 16.14 -7.00
C PRO A 46 -11.31 15.30 -5.79
N GLN A 47 -10.78 15.60 -4.60
CA GLN A 47 -11.18 14.93 -3.38
C GLN A 47 -12.61 15.37 -2.96
N GLY A 48 -13.62 14.64 -3.45
CA GLY A 48 -15.03 14.75 -3.09
C GLY A 48 -15.84 13.78 -3.95
N PHE A 49 -16.74 12.95 -3.43
CA PHE A 49 -17.57 13.09 -2.23
C PHE A 49 -17.44 11.88 -1.29
N ILE A 50 -17.30 12.14 0.02
CA ILE A 50 -17.36 11.10 1.06
C ILE A 50 -18.80 10.96 1.53
N GLY A 51 -19.54 10.05 0.89
CA GLY A 51 -20.78 9.52 1.45
C GLY A 51 -20.42 8.43 2.44
N ASP A 52 -20.88 8.55 3.69
CA ASP A 52 -20.50 7.72 4.85
C ASP A 52 -20.38 6.21 4.53
N ALA A 53 -19.16 5.79 4.21
CA ALA A 53 -18.78 4.40 4.02
C ALA A 53 -18.12 3.83 5.29
N SER A 54 -18.65 4.18 6.46
CA SER A 54 -18.39 3.44 7.69
C SER A 54 -18.70 1.96 7.50
N TRP A 55 -17.85 1.08 8.02
CA TRP A 55 -18.11 -0.35 7.95
C TRP A 55 -19.32 -0.70 8.83
N PRO A 56 -20.29 -1.52 8.36
CA PRO A 56 -21.42 -1.94 9.19
C PRO A 56 -20.91 -2.84 10.32
N LYS A 57 -21.14 -2.45 11.58
CA LYS A 57 -20.55 -3.11 12.77
C LYS A 57 -20.83 -4.62 12.85
N ASP A 58 -21.96 -5.06 12.33
CA ASP A 58 -22.40 -6.47 12.38
C ASP A 58 -22.00 -7.28 11.12
N LEU A 59 -21.38 -6.63 10.12
CA LEU A 59 -20.95 -7.26 8.87
C LEU A 59 -19.56 -7.88 9.03
N ILE A 60 -19.53 -9.02 9.71
CA ILE A 60 -18.35 -9.90 9.81
C ILE A 60 -18.48 -11.03 8.79
N LEU A 61 -17.49 -11.25 7.94
CA LEU A 61 -17.47 -12.36 6.98
C LEU A 61 -17.52 -13.68 7.73
N ASP A 62 -18.49 -14.51 7.39
CA ASP A 62 -18.71 -15.79 8.04
C ASP A 62 -19.34 -16.75 7.03
N ARG A 63 -18.63 -17.85 6.78
CA ARG A 63 -18.98 -18.88 5.81
C ARG A 63 -20.30 -19.57 6.16
N HIS A 64 -20.65 -19.65 7.43
CA HIS A 64 -21.93 -20.19 7.90
C HIS A 64 -23.08 -19.20 7.71
N LYS A 65 -22.81 -17.88 7.69
CA LYS A 65 -23.80 -16.84 7.35
C LYS A 65 -24.01 -16.67 5.84
N SER A 66 -23.12 -17.22 5.00
CA SER A 66 -23.18 -17.10 3.54
C SER A 66 -23.22 -15.64 3.02
N ASN A 67 -22.63 -14.70 3.76
CA ASN A 67 -22.71 -13.26 3.52
C ASN A 67 -21.63 -12.70 2.58
N TRP A 68 -20.82 -13.55 1.94
CA TRP A 68 -19.71 -13.17 1.04
C TRP A 68 -20.08 -12.06 0.05
N ARG A 69 -21.23 -12.16 -0.63
CA ARG A 69 -21.64 -11.19 -1.65
C ARG A 69 -21.83 -9.78 -1.09
N GLU A 70 -22.40 -9.66 0.11
CA GLU A 70 -22.60 -8.37 0.78
C GLU A 70 -21.29 -7.82 1.33
N TRP A 71 -20.53 -8.69 2.00
CA TRP A 71 -19.21 -8.36 2.55
C TRP A 71 -18.24 -7.87 1.47
N ASN A 72 -18.11 -8.62 0.37
CA ASN A 72 -17.25 -8.26 -0.76
C ASN A 72 -17.70 -6.95 -1.41
N HIS A 73 -19.01 -6.79 -1.64
CA HIS A 73 -19.53 -5.52 -2.17
C HIS A 73 -19.21 -4.32 -1.27
N ARG A 74 -19.28 -4.48 0.06
CA ARG A 74 -18.91 -3.41 1.00
C ARG A 74 -17.40 -3.15 1.03
N LEU A 75 -16.57 -4.20 0.96
CA LEU A 75 -15.12 -4.08 0.84
C LEU A 75 -14.73 -3.29 -0.40
N LEU A 76 -15.18 -3.71 -1.58
CA LEU A 76 -14.88 -3.05 -2.86
C LEU A 76 -15.27 -1.57 -2.82
N LEU A 77 -16.48 -1.25 -2.33
CA LEU A 77 -16.94 0.12 -2.18
C LEU A 77 -16.04 0.97 -1.27
N VAL A 78 -15.61 0.43 -0.12
CA VAL A 78 -14.71 1.13 0.81
C VAL A 78 -13.32 1.31 0.21
N THR A 79 -12.79 0.31 -0.51
CA THR A 79 -11.48 0.43 -1.16
C THR A 79 -11.51 1.36 -2.36
N ASP A 80 -12.55 1.37 -3.18
CA ASP A 80 -12.68 2.29 -4.31
C ASP A 80 -12.77 3.74 -3.85
N GLN A 81 -13.56 4.03 -2.81
CA GLN A 81 -13.62 5.38 -2.21
C GLN A 81 -12.29 5.85 -1.61
N ARG A 82 -11.40 4.92 -1.24
CA ARG A 82 -10.07 5.21 -0.67
C ARG A 82 -8.94 5.06 -1.70
N LEU A 83 -9.27 4.74 -2.96
CA LEU A 83 -8.31 4.44 -4.03
C LEU A 83 -7.33 3.30 -3.66
N PHE A 84 -7.82 2.24 -3.02
CA PHE A 84 -7.04 1.07 -2.60
C PHE A 84 -7.40 -0.22 -3.37
N SER A 85 -8.34 -0.19 -4.32
CA SER A 85 -8.73 -1.39 -5.09
C SER A 85 -7.58 -2.04 -5.84
N HIS A 86 -6.59 -1.25 -6.26
CA HIS A 86 -5.37 -1.74 -6.92
C HIS A 86 -4.41 -2.55 -6.00
N TYR A 87 -4.62 -2.52 -4.67
CA TYR A 87 -3.98 -3.44 -3.73
C TYR A 87 -4.76 -4.76 -3.61
N LEU A 88 -6.11 -4.73 -3.70
CA LEU A 88 -6.94 -5.94 -3.64
C LEU A 88 -6.81 -6.81 -4.90
N ASP A 89 -6.74 -6.19 -6.08
CA ASP A 89 -6.63 -6.91 -7.35
C ASP A 89 -5.17 -7.29 -7.72
N GLY A 90 -4.19 -6.85 -6.93
CA GLY A 90 -2.76 -7.11 -7.15
C GLY A 90 -2.15 -6.31 -8.31
N SER A 91 -2.88 -5.39 -8.94
CA SER A 91 -2.41 -4.62 -10.09
C SER A 91 -1.36 -3.56 -9.76
N PHE A 92 -1.22 -3.16 -8.48
CA PHE A 92 -0.22 -2.20 -8.03
C PHE A 92 1.03 -2.89 -7.46
N PRO A 93 2.08 -3.11 -8.27
CA PRO A 93 3.24 -3.87 -7.86
C PRO A 93 4.00 -3.18 -6.74
N ARG A 94 4.50 -3.98 -5.79
CA ARG A 94 5.37 -3.52 -4.71
C ARG A 94 6.64 -2.83 -5.28
N PRO A 95 6.91 -1.56 -4.93
CA PRO A 95 8.13 -0.89 -5.36
C PRO A 95 9.39 -1.57 -4.81
N ASP A 96 10.46 -1.60 -5.60
CA ASP A 96 11.77 -2.07 -5.16
C ASP A 96 12.33 -1.14 -4.06
N PRO A 97 12.65 -1.65 -2.86
CA PRO A 97 13.21 -0.84 -1.79
C PRO A 97 14.64 -0.33 -2.05
N THR A 98 15.39 -0.92 -2.99
CA THR A 98 16.75 -0.46 -3.33
C THR A 98 16.73 0.79 -4.19
N THR A 99 15.86 0.85 -5.21
CA THR A 99 15.68 2.02 -6.10
C THR A 99 14.72 3.06 -5.52
N HIS A 100 13.64 2.65 -4.85
CA HIS A 100 12.56 3.53 -4.38
C HIS A 100 12.17 3.29 -2.91
N PRO A 101 13.09 3.43 -1.93
CA PRO A 101 12.88 3.06 -0.53
C PRO A 101 11.65 3.72 0.12
N LYS A 102 11.39 5.00 -0.16
CA LYS A 102 10.22 5.73 0.38
C LYS A 102 8.90 5.16 -0.15
N ALA A 103 8.83 4.87 -1.44
CA ALA A 103 7.64 4.30 -2.06
C ALA A 103 7.39 2.87 -1.55
N ALA A 104 8.45 2.06 -1.41
CA ALA A 104 8.36 0.71 -0.84
C ALA A 104 7.85 0.71 0.62
N ILE A 105 8.27 1.69 1.44
CA ILE A 105 7.76 1.86 2.81
C ILE A 105 6.28 2.25 2.79
N HIS A 106 5.88 3.26 2.00
CA HIS A 106 4.48 3.70 1.93
C HIS A 106 3.57 2.58 1.43
N TRP A 107 3.94 1.91 0.34
CA TRP A 107 3.22 0.74 -0.20
C TRP A 107 2.99 -0.32 0.88
N ARG A 108 4.05 -0.70 1.61
CA ARG A 108 3.97 -1.73 2.66
C ARG A 108 3.09 -1.32 3.84
N VAL A 109 3.08 -0.03 4.21
CA VAL A 109 2.23 0.48 5.29
C VAL A 109 0.76 0.47 4.86
N THR A 110 0.46 0.86 3.62
CA THR A 110 -0.91 0.83 3.07
C THR A 110 -1.43 -0.59 2.90
N ASP A 111 -0.64 -1.47 2.27
CA ASP A 111 -0.97 -2.90 2.10
C ASP A 111 -1.25 -3.57 3.45
N ARG A 112 -0.35 -3.42 4.44
CA ARG A 112 -0.56 -3.98 5.78
C ARG A 112 -1.76 -3.39 6.51
N ALA A 113 -2.06 -2.10 6.32
CA ALA A 113 -3.26 -1.49 6.89
C ALA A 113 -4.54 -2.04 6.24
N LEU A 114 -4.49 -2.40 4.95
CA LEU A 114 -5.59 -3.08 4.26
C LEU A 114 -5.73 -4.54 4.71
N CYS A 115 -4.64 -5.29 4.91
CA CYS A 115 -4.69 -6.62 5.54
C CYS A 115 -5.38 -6.57 6.90
N ALA A 116 -4.91 -5.67 7.79
CA ALA A 116 -5.50 -5.50 9.12
C ALA A 116 -6.98 -5.12 9.06
N PHE A 117 -7.38 -4.24 8.13
CA PHE A 117 -8.77 -3.88 7.91
C PHE A 117 -9.62 -5.05 7.42
N ILE A 118 -9.12 -5.91 6.53
CA ILE A 118 -9.84 -7.12 6.11
C ILE A 118 -9.98 -8.07 7.30
N LEU A 119 -8.89 -8.34 8.02
CA LEU A 119 -8.83 -9.28 9.15
C LEU A 119 -9.69 -8.84 10.35
N GLU A 120 -9.89 -7.54 10.57
CA GLU A 120 -10.83 -7.01 11.58
C GLU A 120 -12.30 -7.39 11.28
N HIS A 121 -12.62 -7.69 10.01
CA HIS A 121 -13.98 -7.91 9.53
C HIS A 121 -14.23 -9.34 9.02
N VAL A 122 -13.40 -10.31 9.41
CA VAL A 122 -13.66 -11.75 9.22
C VAL A 122 -13.89 -12.45 10.56
N ALA A 123 -14.63 -13.56 10.56
CA ALA A 123 -14.79 -14.38 11.75
C ALA A 123 -13.53 -15.24 12.02
N GLU A 124 -13.39 -15.71 13.25
CA GLU A 124 -12.21 -16.42 13.77
C GLU A 124 -11.84 -17.67 12.94
N ALA A 125 -12.84 -18.38 12.38
CA ALA A 125 -12.63 -19.57 11.56
C ALA A 125 -12.00 -19.28 10.18
N GLU A 126 -12.16 -18.05 9.67
CA GLU A 126 -11.54 -17.55 8.45
C GLU A 126 -10.22 -16.81 8.75
N TYR A 127 -10.09 -16.21 9.94
CA TYR A 127 -8.92 -15.46 10.38
C TYR A 127 -7.63 -16.29 10.34
N ASP A 128 -7.63 -17.51 10.91
CA ASP A 128 -6.43 -18.37 10.98
C ASP A 128 -5.80 -18.67 9.61
N VAL A 129 -6.63 -18.75 8.56
CA VAL A 129 -6.17 -19.00 7.18
C VAL A 129 -5.68 -17.72 6.51
N ALA A 130 -6.30 -16.59 6.85
CA ALA A 130 -6.01 -15.29 6.28
C ALA A 130 -4.77 -14.59 6.90
N ASP A 131 -4.56 -14.70 8.22
CA ASP A 131 -3.43 -14.09 8.93
C ASP A 131 -2.07 -14.70 8.53
N ALA A 132 -2.08 -15.92 7.97
CA ALA A 132 -0.89 -16.58 7.43
C ALA A 132 -0.36 -15.97 6.11
N LEU A 133 -1.00 -14.91 5.59
CA LEU A 133 -0.71 -14.31 4.28
C LEU A 133 -0.19 -12.88 4.41
N ASP A 134 0.87 -12.56 3.67
CA ASP A 134 1.61 -11.30 3.83
C ASP A 134 0.97 -10.09 3.12
N MET A 135 0.21 -10.30 2.04
CA MET A 135 -0.31 -9.23 1.16
C MET A 135 -1.84 -9.19 1.12
N ALA A 136 -2.42 -7.99 0.98
CA ALA A 136 -3.88 -7.81 1.00
C ALA A 136 -4.58 -8.51 -0.17
N HIS A 137 -3.90 -8.61 -1.32
CA HIS A 137 -4.33 -9.39 -2.48
C HIS A 137 -4.52 -10.87 -2.13
N ASP A 138 -3.49 -11.50 -1.55
CA ASP A 138 -3.48 -12.93 -1.23
C ASP A 138 -4.57 -13.27 -0.20
N VAL A 139 -4.73 -12.42 0.81
CA VAL A 139 -5.81 -12.48 1.81
C VAL A 139 -7.17 -12.46 1.12
N TYR A 140 -7.43 -11.45 0.28
CA TYR A 140 -8.70 -11.29 -0.42
C TYR A 140 -8.99 -12.45 -1.39
N GLU A 141 -8.00 -12.89 -2.16
CA GLU A 141 -8.14 -13.99 -3.12
C GLU A 141 -8.41 -15.33 -2.41
N THR A 142 -7.79 -15.55 -1.24
CA THR A 142 -8.00 -16.75 -0.41
C THR A 142 -9.41 -16.78 0.18
N LEU A 143 -9.88 -15.66 0.75
CA LEU A 143 -11.26 -15.53 1.23
C LEU A 143 -12.28 -15.72 0.08
N CYS A 144 -12.00 -15.14 -1.09
CA CYS A 144 -12.81 -15.34 -2.29
C CYS A 144 -12.92 -16.83 -2.66
N LYS A 145 -11.80 -17.54 -2.76
CA LYS A 145 -11.76 -19.00 -3.01
C LYS A 145 -12.53 -19.79 -1.96
N MET A 146 -12.38 -19.46 -0.67
CA MET A 146 -13.08 -20.15 0.42
C MET A 146 -14.60 -20.02 0.34
N HIS A 147 -15.12 -18.86 -0.05
CA HIS A 147 -16.56 -18.58 -0.04
C HIS A 147 -17.26 -18.86 -1.38
N GLU A 148 -16.63 -18.56 -2.52
CA GLU A 148 -17.25 -18.78 -3.84
C GLU A 148 -17.29 -20.26 -4.23
N PHE A 149 -16.26 -21.05 -3.87
CA PHE A 149 -16.22 -22.48 -4.16
C PHE A 149 -17.34 -23.26 -3.44
N LEU A 150 -17.80 -22.77 -2.29
CA LEU A 150 -18.93 -23.35 -1.55
C LEU A 150 -20.30 -22.95 -2.12
N GLY A 151 -20.41 -21.81 -2.79
CA GLY A 151 -21.63 -21.40 -3.49
C GLY A 151 -22.08 -22.41 -4.55
N LEU A 152 -21.12 -23.04 -5.24
CA LEU A 152 -21.38 -24.12 -6.20
C LEU A 152 -21.81 -25.42 -5.51
N HIS A 153 -21.14 -25.83 -4.43
CA HIS A 153 -21.47 -27.09 -3.75
C HIS A 153 -22.80 -27.06 -2.98
N ALA A 154 -23.18 -25.91 -2.39
CA ALA A 154 -24.47 -25.75 -1.73
C ALA A 154 -25.66 -25.95 -2.70
N GLN A 155 -25.54 -25.49 -3.95
CA GLN A 155 -26.58 -25.65 -4.97
C GLN A 155 -26.80 -27.11 -5.40
N HIS A 156 -25.75 -27.93 -5.40
CA HIS A 156 -25.88 -29.37 -5.66
C HIS A 156 -26.55 -30.11 -4.50
N ALA A 157 -26.21 -29.79 -3.25
CA ALA A 157 -26.82 -30.43 -2.08
C ALA A 157 -28.33 -30.13 -1.94
N ALA A 158 -28.76 -28.90 -2.27
CA ALA A 158 -30.17 -28.51 -2.21
C ALA A 158 -31.07 -29.27 -3.21
N ARG A 159 -30.52 -29.78 -4.31
CA ARG A 159 -31.28 -30.45 -5.38
C ARG A 159 -31.63 -31.92 -5.07
N HIS A 160 -31.09 -32.50 -3.99
CA HIS A 160 -31.28 -33.90 -3.63
C HIS A 160 -32.17 -34.14 -2.39
N ARG A 161 -32.78 -33.11 -1.80
CA ARG A 161 -33.81 -33.26 -0.75
C ARG A 161 -35.21 -32.97 -1.28
N SER A 162 -35.79 -33.99 -1.91
CA SER A 162 -37.25 -34.10 -2.06
C SER A 162 -37.68 -35.53 -1.70
N PRO A 163 -38.04 -35.78 -0.44
CA PRO A 163 -38.77 -36.99 -0.07
C PRO A 163 -40.24 -36.82 -0.50
N THR A 164 -40.74 -37.83 -1.21
CA THR A 164 -42.17 -38.08 -1.46
C THR A 164 -42.89 -38.52 -0.20
#